data_AF-A0A9W4H6M9-F1
#
_entry.id   AF-A0A9W4H6M9-F1
#
_cell.length_a   1.000
_cell.length_b   1.000
_cell.length_c   1.000
_cell.angle_alpha   90.00
_cell.angle_beta   90.00
_cell.angle_gamma   90.00
#
_symmetry.space_group_name_H-M   'P 1'
#
loop_
_entity.id
_entity.type
_entity.pdbx_description
1 polymer ?
#
loop_
_entity_poly.entity_id
_entity_poly.type
_entity_poly.pdbx_seq_one_letter_code
_entity_poly.pdbx_strand_id
1 'polypeptide(L)'
;MVNGIIGSDGVAVFEAIVCTLLAQQVSVRLSCRELAFLGAVGTTVSARAIRNLPHRKVVLEGANETVRSAWELSGFATPDSPVVMTP
;
A
#
# COMPACT_ATOMS: atom_id res chain seq x y z
N MET A 1 -10.20 -3.19 -5.60
CA MET A 1 -10.66 -1.82 -5.32
C MET A 1 -10.60 -1.62 -3.82
N VAL A 2 -10.02 -0.52 -3.36
CA VAL A 2 -9.94 -0.18 -1.94
C VAL A 2 -10.78 1.07 -1.72
N ASN A 3 -11.77 1.01 -0.83
CA ASN A 3 -12.66 2.12 -0.52
C ASN A 3 -12.68 2.42 0.99
N GLY A 4 -13.01 3.66 1.36
CA GLY A 4 -13.18 4.07 2.75
C GLY A 4 -11.90 4.57 3.43
N ILE A 5 -11.74 4.26 4.71
CA ILE A 5 -10.63 4.72 5.56
C ILE A 5 -9.89 3.50 6.09
N ILE A 6 -8.57 3.41 5.83
CA ILE A 6 -7.70 2.42 6.46
C ILE A 6 -7.01 3.09 7.65
N GLY A 7 -7.68 3.03 8.81
CA GLY A 7 -7.12 3.35 10.12
C GLY A 7 -6.44 2.14 10.75
N SER A 8 -5.94 2.28 11.99
CA SER A 8 -5.23 1.23 12.76
C SER A 8 -5.90 -0.15 12.70
N ASP A 9 -7.21 -0.18 12.77
CA ASP A 9 -7.99 -1.42 12.92
C ASP A 9 -8.13 -2.18 11.60
N GLY A 10 -8.07 -1.47 10.47
CA GLY A 10 -8.13 -2.04 9.12
C GLY A 10 -6.78 -2.50 8.57
N VAL A 11 -5.68 -2.15 9.24
CA VAL A 11 -4.32 -2.34 8.73
C VAL A 11 -3.92 -3.81 8.67
N ALA A 12 -4.22 -4.59 9.70
CA ALA A 12 -3.87 -6.02 9.72
C ALA A 12 -4.62 -6.81 8.63
N VAL A 13 -5.90 -6.47 8.40
CA VAL A 13 -6.72 -7.07 7.34
C VAL A 13 -6.17 -6.69 5.96
N PHE A 14 -5.82 -5.41 5.78
CA PHE A 14 -5.21 -4.93 4.55
C PHE A 14 -3.86 -5.62 4.27
N GLU A 15 -3.01 -5.80 5.28
CA GLU A 15 -1.75 -6.53 5.18
C GLU A 15 -1.97 -7.96 4.69
N ALA A 16 -2.87 -8.68 5.34
CA ALA A 16 -3.14 -10.08 5.04
C ALA A 16 -3.64 -10.26 3.59
N ILE A 17 -4.51 -9.36 3.13
CA ILE A 17 -5.02 -9.36 1.75
C ILE A 17 -3.87 -9.11 0.77
N VAL A 18 -3.07 -8.06 0.99
CA VAL A 18 -1.94 -7.70 0.11
C VAL A 18 -0.90 -8.83 0.05
N CYS A 19 -0.52 -9.40 1.20
CA CYS A 19 0.39 -10.54 1.28
C CYS A 19 -0.16 -11.75 0.51
N THR A 20 -1.44 -12.07 0.68
CA THR A 20 -2.08 -13.19 -0.01
C THR A 20 -2.07 -13.00 -1.53
N LEU A 21 -2.31 -11.77 -2.01
CA LEU A 21 -2.27 -11.44 -3.43
C LEU A 21 -0.83 -11.51 -3.98
N LEU A 22 0.16 -11.00 -3.24
CA LEU A 22 1.58 -11.04 -3.65
C LEU A 22 2.18 -12.45 -3.62
N ALA A 23 1.64 -13.35 -2.80
CA ALA A 23 2.01 -14.76 -2.83
C ALA A 23 1.62 -15.42 -4.16
N GLN A 24 0.60 -14.90 -4.84
CA GLN A 24 0.07 -15.45 -6.10
C GLN A 24 0.55 -14.67 -7.33
N GLN A 25 0.86 -13.38 -7.21
CA GLN A 25 1.19 -12.51 -8.34
C GLN A 25 2.47 -11.73 -8.13
N VAL A 26 3.20 -11.46 -9.22
CA VAL A 26 4.45 -10.67 -9.18
C VAL A 26 4.17 -9.21 -8.89
N SER A 27 3.03 -8.70 -9.36
CA SER A 27 2.59 -7.33 -9.15
C SER A 27 1.12 -7.30 -8.78
N VAL A 28 0.76 -6.53 -7.76
CA VAL A 28 -0.64 -6.28 -7.36
C VAL A 28 -0.98 -4.82 -7.63
N ARG A 29 -2.06 -4.56 -8.36
CA ARG A 29 -2.58 -3.21 -8.60
C ARG A 29 -3.81 -2.97 -7.72
N LEU A 30 -3.77 -1.93 -6.90
CA LEU A 30 -4.85 -1.52 -6.04
C LEU A 30 -5.38 -0.16 -6.49
N SER A 31 -6.62 -0.13 -6.99
CA SER A 31 -7.33 1.13 -7.22
C SER A 31 -7.72 1.75 -5.88
N CYS A 32 -7.14 2.93 -5.61
CA CYS A 32 -7.32 3.73 -4.40
C CYS A 32 -8.17 4.99 -4.67
N ARG A 33 -8.88 5.05 -5.80
CA ARG A 33 -9.69 6.23 -6.20
C ARG A 33 -10.76 6.59 -5.19
N GLU A 34 -11.31 5.60 -4.47
CA GLU A 34 -12.31 5.79 -3.41
C GLU A 34 -11.73 5.66 -2.00
N LEU A 35 -10.39 5.62 -1.88
CA LEU A 35 -9.71 5.59 -0.60
C LEU A 35 -9.60 7.02 -0.07
N ALA A 36 -10.33 7.32 1.01
CA ALA A 36 -10.33 8.63 1.63
C ALA A 36 -9.03 8.86 2.43
N PHE A 37 -8.52 7.83 3.11
CA PHE A 37 -7.34 7.93 3.96
C PHE A 37 -6.62 6.58 4.13
N LEU A 38 -5.28 6.62 4.13
CA LEU A 38 -4.41 5.52 4.51
C LEU A 38 -3.49 6.01 5.62
N GLY A 39 -3.65 5.48 6.83
CA GLY A 39 -2.80 5.86 7.96
C GLY A 39 -1.35 5.41 7.77
N ALA A 40 -0.42 6.06 8.48
CA ALA A 40 1.01 5.72 8.49
C ALA A 40 1.28 4.22 8.79
N VAL A 41 0.42 3.59 9.59
CA VAL A 41 0.53 2.15 9.88
C VAL A 41 0.22 1.29 8.64
N GLY A 42 -0.72 1.71 7.77
CA GLY A 42 -1.03 1.02 6.51
C GLY A 42 0.09 1.15 5.45
N THR A 43 0.79 2.28 5.45
CA THR A 43 1.98 2.48 4.62
C THR A 43 3.15 1.60 5.09
N THR A 44 3.34 1.49 6.41
CA THR A 44 4.36 0.63 7.04
C THR A 44 4.10 -0.84 6.78
N VAL A 45 2.84 -1.25 6.79
CA VAL A 45 2.39 -2.60 6.48
C VAL A 45 2.63 -2.97 5.03
N SER A 46 2.34 -2.06 4.09
CA SER A 46 2.64 -2.29 2.67
C SER A 46 4.15 -2.50 2.49
N ALA A 47 4.98 -1.68 3.14
CA ALA A 47 6.43 -1.83 3.09
C ALA A 47 6.93 -3.13 3.78
N ARG A 48 6.31 -3.57 4.88
CA ARG A 48 6.71 -4.78 5.61
C ARG A 48 6.28 -6.06 4.87
N ALA A 49 5.07 -6.10 4.32
CA ALA A 49 4.58 -7.17 3.46
C ALA A 49 5.53 -7.45 2.30
N ILE A 50 6.05 -6.37 1.67
CA ILE A 50 6.89 -6.52 0.49
C ILE A 50 8.36 -6.78 0.82
N ARG A 51 8.86 -6.35 1.98
CA ARG A 51 10.19 -6.78 2.47
C ARG A 51 10.31 -8.29 2.62
N ASN A 52 9.21 -8.98 2.95
CA ASN A 52 9.19 -10.43 3.06
C ASN A 52 9.09 -11.15 1.70
N LEU A 53 8.86 -10.42 0.61
CA LEU A 53 8.69 -10.95 -0.74
C LEU A 53 9.53 -10.14 -1.75
N PRO A 54 10.87 -10.30 -1.74
CA PRO A 54 11.73 -9.61 -2.69
C PRO A 54 11.30 -9.95 -4.12
N HIS A 55 11.35 -8.95 -5.02
CA HIS A 55 10.87 -9.00 -6.41
C HIS A 55 9.36 -8.85 -6.64
N ARG A 56 8.56 -8.58 -5.60
CA ARG A 56 7.13 -8.29 -5.76
C ARG A 56 6.87 -6.79 -5.74
N LYS A 57 5.85 -6.34 -6.48
CA LYS A 57 5.49 -4.93 -6.63
C LYS A 57 4.05 -4.68 -6.22
N VAL A 58 3.79 -3.56 -5.54
CA VAL A 58 2.44 -3.06 -5.30
C VAL A 58 2.29 -1.73 -6.02
N VAL A 59 1.25 -1.59 -6.82
CA VAL A 59 0.91 -0.35 -7.51
C VAL A 59 -0.35 0.21 -6.89
N LEU A 60 -0.27 1.41 -6.32
CA LEU A 60 -1.43 2.15 -5.81
C LEU A 60 -1.86 3.15 -6.88
N GLU A 61 -3.01 2.91 -7.51
CA GLU A 61 -3.52 3.73 -8.62
C GLU A 61 -4.57 4.70 -8.12
N GLY A 62 -4.51 5.96 -8.57
CA GLY A 62 -5.50 6.98 -8.21
C GLY A 62 -5.51 7.36 -6.74
N ALA A 63 -4.38 7.18 -6.03
CA ALA A 63 -4.24 7.62 -4.64
C ALA A 63 -4.34 9.16 -4.56
N ASN A 64 -5.20 9.64 -3.66
CA ASN A 64 -5.36 11.08 -3.42
C ASN A 64 -4.10 11.70 -2.77
N GLU A 65 -4.06 13.03 -2.70
CA GLU A 65 -2.92 13.75 -2.13
C GLU A 65 -2.64 13.37 -0.67
N THR A 66 -3.68 13.17 0.15
CA THR A 66 -3.53 12.77 1.55
C THR A 66 -2.84 11.42 1.70
N VAL A 67 -3.21 10.42 0.89
CA VAL A 67 -2.59 9.10 0.87
C VAL A 67 -1.14 9.20 0.40
N ARG A 68 -0.86 10.05 -0.60
CA ARG A 68 0.49 10.30 -1.10
C ARG A 68 1.36 10.96 -0.02
N SER A 69 0.88 12.01 0.64
CA SER A 69 1.60 12.68 1.73
C SER A 69 1.86 11.74 2.90
N ALA A 70 0.89 10.90 3.27
CA ALA A 70 1.07 9.89 4.32
C ALA A 70 2.16 8.86 3.94
N TRP A 71 2.25 8.49 2.67
CA TRP A 71 3.29 7.60 2.16
C TRP A 71 4.68 8.23 2.19
N GLU A 72 4.83 9.46 1.71
CA GLU A 72 6.12 10.18 1.74
C GLU A 72 6.63 10.38 3.18
N LEU A 73 5.72 10.68 4.12
CA LEU A 73 6.06 10.87 5.53
C LEU A 73 6.33 9.56 6.29
N SER A 74 6.06 8.40 5.68
CA SER A 74 6.21 7.10 6.35
C SER A 74 7.66 6.64 6.49
N GLY A 75 8.59 7.25 5.75
CA GLY A 75 9.98 6.78 5.64
C GLY A 75 10.17 5.55 4.75
N PHE A 76 9.10 5.03 4.14
CA PHE A 76 9.15 3.92 3.18
C PHE A 76 9.11 4.37 1.72
N ALA A 77 8.97 5.68 1.45
CA ALA A 77 9.09 6.28 0.13
C ALA A 77 10.55 6.37 -0.33
N THR A 78 11.21 5.22 -0.42
CA THR A 78 12.58 5.12 -0.93
C THR A 78 12.58 4.82 -2.43
N PRO A 79 13.64 5.17 -3.19
CA PRO A 79 13.74 4.85 -4.62
C PRO A 79 13.59 3.35 -4.93
N ASP A 80 14.10 2.50 -4.03
CA ASP A 80 13.98 1.03 -4.12
C ASP A 80 12.67 0.51 -3.52
N SER A 81 11.72 1.40 -3.20
CA SER A 81 10.43 0.98 -2.66
C SER A 81 9.69 0.15 -3.71
N PRO A 82 9.24 -1.06 -3.34
CA PRO A 82 8.44 -1.88 -4.23
C PRO A 82 6.97 -1.41 -4.31
N VAL A 83 6.59 -0.38 -3.55
CA VAL A 83 5.31 0.32 -3.70
C VAL A 83 5.49 1.49 -4.66
N VAL A 84 4.70 1.51 -5.73
CA VAL A 84 4.67 2.60 -6.70
C VAL A 84 3.29 3.24 -6.73
N MET A 85 3.24 4.55 -6.60
CA MET A 85 2.00 5.32 -6.77
C MET A 85 1.91 5.85 -8.20
N THR A 86 0.83 5.51 -8.89
CA THR A 86 0.52 6.04 -10.23
C THR A 86 -0.76 6.88 -10.19
N PRO A 87 -0.92 7.82 -11.12
CA PRO A 87 -2.19 8.55 -11.31
C PRO A 87 -3.40 7.61 -11.43
#